data_AF-A0A7J4QAB3-F1
#
_entry.id   AF-A0A7J4QAB3-F1
#
_cell.length_a   1.000
_cell.length_b   1.000
_cell.length_c   1.000
_cell.angle_alpha   90.00
_cell.angle_beta   90.00
_cell.angle_gamma   90.00
#
_symmetry.space_group_name_H-M   'P 1'
#
loop_
_entity.id
_entity.type
_entity.pdbx_description
1 polymer ?
#
loop_
_entity_poly.entity_id
_entity_poly.type
_entity_poly.pdbx_seq_one_letter_code
_entity_poly.pdbx_strand_id
1 'polypeptide(L)'
;MFSYVKKRDGEFERFHSEKIHRSLQKAMHAAEHIDISKDIVKKVLVALSKAPYISPNTIYIQSIVEEVLLEEGLKSVAKHYVLYRTKEHHREDVLKHYFGKQETYELSANALGVLQKRYLRRDKNGNVAENPEQLFRRIARYIASAEKKKEQLRWEEEFYGILKHLDFLPNTPCLVNAGTPLGQMAACFVLNVPDSLEGIYESLKNSALIFQSGGGVGYSFSQLRHEGSIIQSTGRPASGPVSFMKVFDSSCEAIKEGGIRRGANMGVLRIDHPDIFEFITEKSREGLQNFNVSVAATDEFMKAVIHNKDYWLQDHQGKKTQKLHAREVFDFLCGHAWECGDPGLLFIDEINRKHPLQKLGKISAVNP
;
A
#
# COMPACT_ATOMS: atom_id res chain seq x y z
N MET A 1 -39.19 7.30 12.51
CA MET A 1 -37.97 7.93 13.06
C MET A 1 -37.81 7.45 14.50
N PHE A 2 -36.61 7.10 14.94
CA PHE A 2 -36.37 6.54 16.27
C PHE A 2 -36.53 7.61 17.36
N SER A 3 -37.12 7.22 18.50
CA SER A 3 -37.36 8.12 19.63
C SER A 3 -36.13 8.27 20.54
N TYR A 4 -35.21 7.31 20.50
CA TYR A 4 -34.04 7.22 21.37
C TYR A 4 -32.77 6.91 20.58
N VAL A 5 -31.65 7.40 21.09
CA VAL A 5 -30.30 7.14 20.60
C VAL A 5 -29.49 6.52 21.73
N LYS A 6 -28.71 5.50 21.40
CA LYS A 6 -27.76 4.93 22.34
C LYS A 6 -26.51 5.81 22.41
N LYS A 7 -26.27 6.43 23.57
CA LYS A 7 -25.04 7.16 23.88
C LYS A 7 -23.85 6.21 23.96
N ARG A 8 -22.64 6.79 23.99
CA ARG A 8 -21.36 6.03 23.96
C ARG A 8 -21.11 5.25 25.25
N ASP A 9 -21.67 5.69 26.36
CA ASP A 9 -21.69 5.03 27.69
C ASP A 9 -22.70 3.88 27.78
N GLY A 10 -23.53 3.69 26.75
CA GLY A 10 -24.58 2.68 26.71
C GLY A 10 -25.94 3.17 27.20
N GLU A 11 -26.04 4.40 27.74
CA GLU A 11 -27.32 4.98 28.12
C GLU A 11 -28.17 5.36 26.91
N PHE A 12 -29.48 5.37 27.10
CA PHE A 12 -30.42 5.81 26.07
C PHE A 12 -30.85 7.25 26.36
N GLU A 13 -30.70 8.12 25.36
CA GLU A 13 -31.19 9.49 25.41
C GLU A 13 -32.23 9.70 24.31
N ARG A 14 -33.20 10.58 24.57
CA ARG A 14 -34.16 10.99 23.55
C ARG A 14 -33.44 11.63 22.36
N PHE A 15 -33.86 11.27 21.14
CA PHE A 15 -33.27 11.84 19.94
C PHE A 15 -33.67 13.32 19.79
N HIS A 16 -32.67 14.19 19.57
CA HIS A 16 -32.85 15.62 19.33
C HIS A 16 -32.03 16.06 18.10
N SER A 17 -32.72 16.40 17.02
CA SER A 17 -32.10 16.84 15.75
C SER A 17 -31.32 18.15 15.88
N GLU A 18 -31.67 18.96 16.86
CA GLU A 18 -31.09 20.24 17.22
C GLU A 18 -29.63 20.10 17.62
N LYS A 19 -29.23 18.95 18.19
CA LYS A 19 -27.82 18.66 18.50
C LYS A 19 -26.99 18.51 17.23
N ILE A 20 -27.54 17.89 16.19
CA ILE A 20 -26.91 17.78 14.87
C ILE A 20 -26.80 19.18 14.25
N HIS A 21 -27.89 19.95 14.28
CA HIS A 21 -27.92 21.33 13.77
C HIS A 21 -26.83 22.21 14.38
N ARG A 22 -26.74 22.27 15.73
CA ARG A 22 -25.71 23.07 16.42
C ARG A 22 -24.29 22.66 16.05
N SER A 23 -24.05 21.35 15.90
CA SER A 23 -22.73 20.82 15.56
C SER A 23 -22.34 21.18 14.12
N LEU A 24 -23.30 21.14 13.19
CA LEU A 24 -23.13 21.57 11.81
C LEU A 24 -22.94 23.08 11.70
N GLN A 25 -23.66 23.89 12.48
CA GLN A 25 -23.46 25.35 12.51
C GLN A 25 -22.04 25.72 12.93
N LYS A 26 -21.53 25.10 14.00
CA LYS A 26 -20.14 25.29 14.44
C LYS A 26 -19.15 24.93 13.32
N ALA A 27 -19.37 23.80 12.65
CA ALA A 27 -18.51 23.32 11.57
C ALA A 27 -18.54 24.23 10.33
N MET A 28 -19.72 24.73 9.94
CA MET A 28 -19.89 25.64 8.81
C MET A 28 -19.25 27.00 9.08
N HIS A 29 -19.44 27.53 10.30
CA HIS A 29 -18.78 28.78 10.71
C HIS A 29 -17.25 28.65 10.67
N ALA A 30 -16.68 27.56 11.19
CA ALA A 30 -15.23 27.36 11.16
C ALA A 30 -14.68 27.09 9.74
N ALA A 31 -15.51 26.60 8.83
CA ALA A 31 -15.17 26.40 7.43
C ALA A 31 -15.40 27.66 6.56
N GLU A 32 -15.80 28.79 7.16
CA GLU A 32 -16.20 30.03 6.47
C GLU A 32 -17.28 29.79 5.40
N HIS A 33 -18.17 28.83 5.65
CA HIS A 33 -19.24 28.44 4.74
C HIS A 33 -20.57 29.09 5.14
N ILE A 34 -21.40 29.45 4.16
CA ILE A 34 -22.77 29.93 4.39
C ILE A 34 -23.55 28.87 5.19
N ASP A 35 -24.26 29.31 6.23
CA ASP A 35 -25.02 28.41 7.11
C ASP A 35 -26.25 27.83 6.39
N ILE A 36 -26.06 26.63 5.84
CA ILE A 36 -27.10 25.78 5.25
C ILE A 36 -27.40 24.57 6.15
N SER A 37 -27.02 24.63 7.42
CA SER A 37 -27.06 23.48 8.34
C SER A 37 -28.48 22.93 8.52
N LYS A 38 -29.52 23.76 8.43
CA LYS A 38 -30.92 23.30 8.48
C LYS A 38 -31.28 22.36 7.33
N ASP A 39 -30.78 22.62 6.13
CA ASP A 39 -31.07 21.78 4.96
C ASP A 39 -30.27 20.49 5.00
N ILE A 40 -29.01 20.55 5.46
CA ILE A 40 -28.20 19.35 5.71
C ILE A 40 -28.84 18.47 6.79
N VAL A 41 -29.38 19.04 7.87
CA VAL A 41 -30.10 18.27 8.89
C VAL A 41 -31.29 17.52 8.29
N LYS A 42 -32.08 18.14 7.40
CA LYS A 42 -33.19 17.44 6.72
C LYS A 42 -32.68 16.22 5.94
N LYS A 43 -31.58 16.37 5.19
CA LYS A 43 -30.97 15.26 4.42
C LYS A 43 -30.45 14.15 5.33
N VAL A 44 -29.79 14.51 6.43
CA VAL A 44 -29.35 13.57 7.47
C VAL A 44 -30.53 12.82 8.08
N LEU A 45 -31.64 13.50 8.39
CA LEU A 45 -32.84 12.87 8.93
C LEU A 45 -33.49 11.90 7.94
N VAL A 46 -33.43 12.19 6.63
CA VAL A 46 -33.89 11.27 5.57
C VAL A 46 -32.96 10.07 5.46
N ALA A 47 -31.64 10.24 5.54
CA ALA A 47 -30.70 9.13 5.54
C ALA A 47 -30.88 8.24 6.78
N LEU A 48 -31.08 8.85 7.95
CA LEU A 48 -31.33 8.14 9.21
C LEU A 48 -32.66 7.40 9.25
N SER A 49 -33.68 7.83 8.51
CA SER A 49 -34.97 7.13 8.45
C SER A 49 -34.90 5.81 7.68
N LYS A 50 -33.90 5.67 6.80
CA LYS A 50 -33.62 4.45 6.03
C LYS A 50 -32.68 3.48 6.77
N ALA A 51 -32.19 3.86 7.95
CA ALA A 51 -31.26 3.05 8.72
C ALA A 51 -31.94 1.77 9.25
N PRO A 52 -31.26 0.61 9.25
CA PRO A 52 -31.83 -0.67 9.70
C PRO A 52 -31.96 -0.79 11.24
N TYR A 53 -31.79 0.31 11.99
CA TYR A 53 -31.67 0.30 13.45
C TYR A 53 -32.88 0.95 14.14
N ILE A 54 -33.41 0.27 15.15
CA ILE A 54 -34.51 0.78 16.01
C ILE A 54 -34.02 1.91 16.94
N SER A 55 -32.74 1.91 17.30
CA SER A 55 -32.09 2.94 18.12
C SER A 55 -30.61 3.02 17.76
N PRO A 56 -30.24 3.84 16.76
CA PRO A 56 -28.85 3.96 16.34
C PRO A 56 -28.00 4.54 17.46
N ASN A 57 -26.72 4.19 17.46
CA ASN A 57 -25.76 4.80 18.37
C ASN A 57 -25.32 6.18 17.83
N THR A 58 -24.81 7.02 18.73
CA THR A 58 -24.32 8.37 18.36
C THR A 58 -23.23 8.37 17.30
N ILE A 59 -22.42 7.30 17.20
CA ILE A 59 -21.33 7.17 16.21
C ILE A 59 -21.91 6.97 14.80
N TYR A 60 -22.94 6.12 14.67
CA TYR A 60 -23.64 5.88 13.42
C TYR A 60 -24.35 7.15 12.93
N ILE A 61 -24.97 7.91 13.83
CA ILE A 61 -25.55 9.20 13.46
C ILE A 61 -24.48 10.15 12.92
N GLN A 62 -23.29 10.15 13.54
CA GLN A 62 -22.17 10.97 13.09
C GLN A 62 -21.63 10.54 11.72
N SER A 63 -21.52 9.23 11.45
CA SER A 63 -21.07 8.77 10.12
C SER A 63 -22.04 9.14 9.01
N ILE A 64 -23.34 9.11 9.28
CA ILE A 64 -24.35 9.56 8.31
C ILE A 64 -24.24 11.07 8.06
N VAL A 65 -23.94 11.87 9.08
CA VAL A 65 -23.69 13.32 8.88
C VAL A 65 -22.45 13.54 8.01
N GLU A 66 -21.37 12.78 8.24
CA GLU A 66 -20.14 12.87 7.44
C GLU A 66 -20.40 12.45 5.97
N GLU A 67 -21.13 11.37 5.74
CA GLU A 67 -21.51 10.88 4.42
C GLU A 67 -22.34 11.92 3.65
N VAL A 68 -23.40 12.45 4.26
CA VAL A 68 -24.24 13.49 3.66
C VAL A 68 -23.42 14.76 3.34
N LEU A 69 -22.50 15.17 4.21
CA LEU A 69 -21.63 16.32 3.91
C LEU A 69 -20.71 16.07 2.71
N LEU A 70 -20.22 14.84 2.53
CA LEU A 70 -19.36 14.47 1.41
C LEU A 70 -20.15 14.37 0.09
N GLU A 71 -21.35 13.78 0.12
CA GLU A 71 -22.27 13.70 -1.03
C GLU A 71 -22.65 15.09 -1.54
N GLU A 72 -22.82 16.05 -0.64
CA GLU A 72 -23.13 17.45 -0.96
C GLU A 72 -21.89 18.26 -1.36
N GLY A 73 -20.71 17.64 -1.48
CA GLY A 73 -19.48 18.30 -1.87
C GLY A 73 -18.87 19.22 -0.79
N LEU A 74 -19.38 19.20 0.44
CA LEU A 74 -18.98 20.08 1.54
C LEU A 74 -17.74 19.57 2.29
N LYS A 75 -16.67 19.25 1.55
CA LYS A 75 -15.45 18.61 2.09
C LYS A 75 -14.78 19.44 3.21
N SER A 76 -14.74 20.76 3.08
CA SER A 76 -14.19 21.65 4.12
C SER A 76 -15.03 21.62 5.40
N VAL A 77 -16.35 21.63 5.28
CA VAL A 77 -17.27 21.53 6.42
C VAL A 77 -17.15 20.16 7.08
N ALA A 78 -17.07 19.08 6.31
CA ALA A 78 -16.85 17.72 6.83
C ALA A 78 -15.55 17.63 7.64
N LYS A 79 -14.46 18.23 7.14
CA LYS A 79 -13.19 18.32 7.87
C LYS A 79 -13.36 19.06 9.20
N HIS A 80 -14.01 20.23 9.20
CA HIS A 80 -14.22 21.02 10.43
C HIS A 80 -15.19 20.34 11.40
N TYR A 81 -16.21 19.63 10.90
CA TYR A 81 -17.12 18.82 11.69
C TYR A 81 -16.38 17.69 12.43
N VAL A 82 -15.50 16.98 11.72
CA VAL A 82 -14.60 15.97 12.31
C VAL A 82 -13.60 16.60 13.30
N LEU A 83 -13.11 17.81 13.02
CA LEU A 83 -12.18 18.54 13.90
C LEU A 83 -12.83 19.05 15.20
N TYR A 84 -14.06 19.56 15.15
CA TYR A 84 -14.84 19.89 16.33
C TYR A 84 -15.12 18.65 17.19
N ARG A 85 -15.40 17.51 16.53
CA ARG A 85 -15.43 16.19 17.16
C ARG A 85 -14.15 15.97 17.97
N THR A 86 -12.98 16.22 17.35
CA THR A 86 -11.67 15.90 17.92
C THR A 86 -11.27 16.83 19.07
N LYS A 87 -11.72 18.09 19.06
CA LYS A 87 -11.41 19.08 20.11
C LYS A 87 -12.24 18.92 21.39
N GLU A 88 -13.51 18.54 21.32
CA GLU A 88 -14.36 18.53 22.53
C GLU A 88 -14.25 17.25 23.36
N HIS A 89 -14.11 16.03 22.82
CA HIS A 89 -14.30 14.81 23.66
C HIS A 89 -13.54 13.54 23.22
N HIS A 90 -12.58 13.58 22.30
CA HIS A 90 -12.09 12.34 21.68
C HIS A 90 -10.87 11.66 22.30
N ARG A 91 -10.09 12.31 23.17
CA ARG A 91 -8.98 11.61 23.82
C ARG A 91 -9.51 10.72 24.94
N GLU A 92 -10.20 11.31 25.91
CA GLU A 92 -10.59 10.59 27.12
C GLU A 92 -11.70 9.55 26.91
N ASP A 93 -12.72 9.81 26.08
CA ASP A 93 -13.83 8.87 25.89
C ASP A 93 -13.49 7.69 24.98
N VAL A 94 -12.61 7.88 23.99
CA VAL A 94 -12.11 6.78 23.14
C VAL A 94 -11.15 5.91 23.94
N LEU A 95 -10.28 6.53 24.74
CA LEU A 95 -9.43 5.82 25.70
C LEU A 95 -10.30 5.06 26.73
N LYS A 96 -11.34 5.67 27.31
CA LYS A 96 -12.23 5.00 28.29
C LYS A 96 -13.06 3.87 27.69
N HIS A 97 -13.70 4.08 26.54
CA HIS A 97 -14.65 3.12 25.97
C HIS A 97 -13.94 1.86 25.44
N TYR A 98 -12.71 2.01 24.93
CA TYR A 98 -11.98 0.90 24.31
C TYR A 98 -10.81 0.35 25.15
N PHE A 99 -10.26 1.11 26.10
CA PHE A 99 -8.98 0.77 26.73
C PHE A 99 -8.99 0.72 28.27
N GLY A 100 -10.08 1.13 28.93
CA GLY A 100 -10.06 1.27 30.39
C GLY A 100 -9.04 2.32 30.86
N LYS A 101 -8.95 2.54 32.19
CA LYS A 101 -7.95 3.46 32.77
C LYS A 101 -6.54 2.83 32.66
N GLN A 102 -5.87 2.90 31.52
CA GLN A 102 -4.42 2.64 31.43
C GLN A 102 -3.73 3.59 30.45
N GLU A 103 -2.45 3.83 30.74
CA GLU A 103 -1.62 4.97 30.38
C GLU A 103 -1.74 5.47 28.93
N THR A 104 -1.72 6.79 28.81
CA THR A 104 -1.93 7.53 27.57
C THR A 104 -0.82 7.26 26.55
N TYR A 105 -1.11 6.39 25.57
CA TYR A 105 -0.36 6.37 24.31
C TYR A 105 -0.42 7.75 23.65
N GLU A 106 0.69 8.23 23.09
CA GLU A 106 0.73 9.44 22.25
C GLU A 106 0.15 9.22 20.85
N LEU A 107 -0.82 8.30 20.71
CA LEU A 107 -1.44 8.00 19.43
C LEU A 107 -2.53 9.02 19.12
N SER A 108 -2.42 9.65 17.94
CA SER A 108 -3.47 10.55 17.45
C SER A 108 -4.78 9.79 17.19
N ALA A 109 -5.92 10.49 17.21
CA ALA A 109 -7.21 9.91 16.86
C ALA A 109 -7.21 9.27 15.45
N ASN A 110 -6.44 9.83 14.52
CA ASN A 110 -6.26 9.25 13.19
C ASN A 110 -5.48 7.93 13.26
N ALA A 111 -4.39 7.88 14.03
CA ALA A 111 -3.61 6.65 14.22
C ALA A 111 -4.47 5.54 14.83
N LEU A 112 -5.28 5.86 15.85
CA LEU A 112 -6.24 4.91 16.42
C LEU A 112 -7.26 4.41 15.39
N GLY A 113 -7.79 5.30 14.56
CA GLY A 113 -8.71 4.93 13.47
C GLY A 113 -8.06 4.02 12.42
N VAL A 114 -6.80 4.27 12.08
CA VAL A 114 -6.02 3.43 11.15
C VAL A 114 -5.73 2.05 11.77
N LEU A 115 -5.28 2.01 13.02
CA LEU A 115 -5.03 0.76 13.75
C LEU A 115 -6.29 -0.10 13.77
N GLN A 116 -7.43 0.48 14.15
CA GLN A 116 -8.71 -0.23 14.21
C GLN A 116 -9.16 -0.79 12.84
N LYS A 117 -8.96 -0.01 11.78
CA LYS A 117 -9.38 -0.41 10.43
C LYS A 117 -8.48 -1.49 9.83
N ARG A 118 -7.17 -1.47 10.10
CA ARG A 118 -6.19 -2.22 9.31
C ARG A 118 -5.26 -3.17 10.09
N TYR A 119 -5.03 -2.94 11.38
CA TYR A 119 -3.93 -3.60 12.11
C TYR A 119 -4.39 -4.42 13.31
N LEU A 120 -5.40 -3.94 14.05
CA LEU A 120 -5.89 -4.64 15.22
C LEU A 120 -6.59 -5.93 14.81
N ARG A 121 -6.27 -7.02 15.53
CA ARG A 121 -6.89 -8.32 15.29
C ARG A 121 -8.40 -8.26 15.45
N ARG A 122 -9.05 -9.08 14.65
CA ARG A 122 -10.50 -9.29 14.69
C ARG A 122 -10.82 -10.70 15.15
N ASP A 123 -11.93 -10.85 15.84
CA ASP A 123 -12.49 -12.15 16.17
C ASP A 123 -13.14 -12.80 14.94
N LYS A 124 -13.69 -14.01 15.12
CA LYS A 124 -14.39 -14.76 14.06
C LYS A 124 -15.63 -14.04 13.52
N ASN A 125 -16.17 -13.09 14.27
CA ASN A 125 -17.35 -12.30 13.90
C ASN A 125 -16.95 -10.97 13.24
N GLY A 126 -15.65 -10.72 13.06
CA GLY A 126 -15.12 -9.50 12.47
C GLY A 126 -15.02 -8.32 13.43
N ASN A 127 -15.28 -8.50 14.73
CA ASN A 127 -15.15 -7.44 15.73
C ASN A 127 -13.71 -7.27 16.17
N VAL A 128 -13.31 -6.03 16.49
CA VAL A 128 -11.96 -5.75 17.00
C VAL A 128 -11.78 -6.44 18.35
N ALA A 129 -10.76 -7.30 18.43
CA ALA A 129 -10.47 -8.16 19.58
C ALA A 129 -9.11 -7.87 20.22
N GLU A 130 -8.39 -6.89 19.68
CA GLU A 130 -7.08 -6.45 20.16
C GLU A 130 -7.07 -4.92 20.27
N ASN A 131 -6.33 -4.40 21.24
CA ASN A 131 -6.14 -2.98 21.46
C ASN A 131 -4.65 -2.59 21.18
N PRO A 132 -4.29 -1.33 20.89
CA PRO A 132 -2.89 -0.90 20.70
C PRO A 132 -1.86 -1.42 21.69
N GLU A 133 -2.17 -1.50 22.98
CA GLU A 133 -1.26 -2.08 23.98
C GLU A 133 -0.97 -3.53 23.69
N GLN A 134 -2.03 -4.31 23.49
CA GLN A 134 -1.97 -5.73 23.20
C GLN A 134 -1.25 -5.99 21.86
N LEU A 135 -1.49 -5.14 20.86
CA LEU A 135 -0.76 -5.14 19.59
C LEU A 135 0.75 -4.99 19.82
N PHE A 136 1.17 -3.93 20.53
CA PHE A 136 2.59 -3.68 20.78
C PHE A 136 3.23 -4.76 21.66
N ARG A 137 2.54 -5.21 22.71
CA ARG A 137 2.99 -6.33 23.55
C ARG A 137 3.13 -7.62 22.76
N ARG A 138 2.17 -7.95 21.89
CA ARG A 138 2.26 -9.13 21.01
C ARG A 138 3.50 -9.06 20.13
N ILE A 139 3.76 -7.92 19.49
CA ILE A 139 4.91 -7.74 18.61
C ILE A 139 6.21 -7.88 19.41
N ALA A 140 6.33 -7.14 20.51
CA ALA A 140 7.50 -7.17 21.39
C ALA A 140 7.81 -8.59 21.86
N ARG A 141 6.80 -9.31 22.36
CA ARG A 141 6.91 -10.70 22.81
C ARG A 141 7.32 -11.64 21.69
N TYR A 142 6.74 -11.48 20.50
CA TYR A 142 7.05 -12.32 19.36
C TYR A 142 8.50 -12.13 18.90
N ILE A 143 8.97 -10.89 18.79
CA ILE A 143 10.35 -10.59 18.42
C ILE A 143 11.32 -11.10 19.50
N ALA A 144 11.03 -10.81 20.77
CA ALA A 144 11.83 -11.28 21.90
C ALA A 144 11.89 -12.81 22.01
N SER A 145 10.96 -13.55 21.41
CA SER A 145 11.00 -15.01 21.42
C SER A 145 12.20 -15.62 20.68
N ALA A 146 12.86 -14.86 19.79
CA ALA A 146 14.10 -15.24 19.15
C ALA A 146 15.32 -15.17 20.11
N GLU A 147 15.20 -14.45 21.22
CA GLU A 147 16.26 -14.29 22.22
C GLU A 147 16.39 -15.52 23.12
N LYS A 148 17.52 -15.61 23.83
CA LYS A 148 17.74 -16.67 24.82
C LYS A 148 16.65 -16.60 25.90
N LYS A 149 16.12 -17.76 26.30
CA LYS A 149 14.98 -17.88 27.23
C LYS A 149 15.06 -17.00 28.49
N LYS A 150 16.26 -16.83 29.06
CA LYS A 150 16.51 -16.02 30.27
C LYS A 150 16.46 -14.50 30.03
N GLU A 151 16.58 -14.05 28.77
CA GLU A 151 16.63 -12.64 28.36
C GLU A 151 15.34 -12.19 27.66
N GLN A 152 14.46 -13.13 27.28
CA GLN A 152 13.23 -12.82 26.53
C GLN A 152 12.35 -11.78 27.24
N LEU A 153 12.16 -11.90 28.56
CA LEU A 153 11.36 -10.94 29.34
C LEU A 153 11.99 -9.55 29.35
N ARG A 154 13.33 -9.46 29.47
CA ARG A 154 14.04 -8.18 29.41
C ARG A 154 13.83 -7.54 28.05
N TRP A 155 14.06 -8.28 26.96
CA TRP A 155 13.92 -7.76 25.61
C TRP A 155 12.47 -7.45 25.22
N GLU A 156 11.49 -8.22 25.72
CA GLU A 156 10.06 -7.91 25.53
C GLU A 156 9.71 -6.54 26.13
N GLU A 157 10.19 -6.21 27.34
CA GLU A 157 9.95 -4.89 27.94
C GLU A 157 10.66 -3.76 27.16
N GLU A 158 11.92 -3.98 26.75
CA GLU A 158 12.67 -2.98 25.96
C GLU A 158 11.99 -2.71 24.61
N PHE A 159 11.62 -3.76 23.87
CA PHE A 159 10.93 -3.62 22.58
C PHE A 159 9.55 -3.00 22.74
N TYR A 160 8.81 -3.37 23.79
CA TYR A 160 7.52 -2.74 24.07
C TYR A 160 7.68 -1.26 24.41
N GLY A 161 8.70 -0.88 25.18
CA GLY A 161 9.01 0.53 25.48
C GLY A 161 9.22 1.34 24.21
N ILE A 162 10.08 0.86 23.32
CA ILE A 162 10.37 1.49 22.02
C ILE A 162 9.09 1.64 21.17
N LEU A 163 8.23 0.62 21.12
CA LEU A 163 6.97 0.67 20.38
C LEU A 163 5.95 1.63 21.03
N LYS A 164 5.84 1.61 22.36
CA LYS A 164 4.93 2.45 23.14
C LYS A 164 5.27 3.94 22.99
N HIS A 165 6.55 4.26 23.01
CA HIS A 165 7.05 5.64 22.85
C HIS A 165 7.17 6.08 21.39
N LEU A 166 6.91 5.18 20.44
CA LEU A 166 7.05 5.43 19.00
C LEU A 166 8.47 5.82 18.57
N ASP A 167 9.48 5.47 19.38
CA ASP A 167 10.89 5.63 19.02
C ASP A 167 11.23 4.80 17.77
N PHE A 168 10.51 3.69 17.58
CA PHE A 168 10.52 2.91 16.35
C PHE A 168 9.15 2.27 16.11
N LEU A 169 8.72 2.30 14.84
CA LEU A 169 7.53 1.59 14.38
C LEU A 169 7.93 0.64 13.24
N PRO A 170 7.65 -0.67 13.36
CA PRO A 170 8.01 -1.61 12.31
C PRO A 170 7.09 -1.47 11.10
N ASN A 171 7.46 -2.13 10.00
CA ASN A 171 6.66 -2.14 8.78
C ASN A 171 5.25 -2.77 9.01
N THR A 172 4.35 -2.56 8.04
CA THR A 172 2.98 -3.08 8.11
C THR A 172 2.91 -4.61 8.30
N PRO A 173 3.66 -5.45 7.57
CA PRO A 173 3.61 -6.89 7.78
C PRO A 173 4.02 -7.33 9.19
N CYS A 174 4.99 -6.67 9.83
CA CYS A 174 5.33 -6.96 11.22
C CYS A 174 4.14 -6.66 12.16
N LEU A 175 3.49 -5.50 12.00
CA LEU A 175 2.32 -5.13 12.81
C LEU A 175 1.18 -6.16 12.70
N VAL A 176 0.92 -6.64 11.48
CA VAL A 176 -0.18 -7.56 11.16
C VAL A 176 0.17 -9.01 11.49
N ASN A 177 1.37 -9.48 11.12
CA ASN A 177 1.72 -10.91 11.09
C ASN A 177 2.55 -11.39 12.29
N ALA A 178 3.15 -10.51 13.10
CA ALA A 178 3.91 -10.94 14.27
C ALA A 178 3.02 -11.77 15.22
N GLY A 179 3.45 -13.00 15.54
CA GLY A 179 2.70 -13.92 16.38
C GLY A 179 1.40 -14.45 15.74
N THR A 180 1.25 -14.39 14.41
CA THR A 180 0.20 -15.12 13.68
C THR A 180 0.76 -16.40 13.06
N PRO A 181 -0.09 -17.36 12.65
CA PRO A 181 0.36 -18.54 11.90
C PRO A 181 1.08 -18.23 10.59
N LEU A 182 0.73 -17.12 9.91
CA LEU A 182 1.41 -16.69 8.68
C LEU A 182 2.84 -16.23 8.96
N GLY A 183 3.07 -15.51 10.05
CA GLY A 183 4.41 -15.19 10.59
C GLY A 183 5.34 -14.35 9.71
N GLN A 184 4.98 -14.03 8.46
CA GLN A 184 5.82 -13.29 7.52
C GLN A 184 5.86 -11.80 7.89
N MET A 185 7.02 -11.33 8.37
CA MET A 185 7.22 -9.92 8.75
C MET A 185 7.97 -9.11 7.68
N ALA A 186 8.50 -9.75 6.64
CA ALA A 186 9.12 -9.05 5.52
C ALA A 186 8.06 -8.51 4.56
N ALA A 187 8.27 -7.28 4.07
CA ALA A 187 7.32 -6.58 3.20
C ALA A 187 7.74 -6.57 1.72
N CYS A 188 9.04 -6.64 1.46
CA CYS A 188 9.60 -6.36 0.15
C CYS A 188 10.48 -7.52 -0.28
N PHE A 189 10.24 -8.03 -1.48
CA PHE A 189 10.96 -9.16 -2.04
C PHE A 189 11.42 -8.80 -3.45
N VAL A 190 12.47 -9.48 -3.91
CA VAL A 190 12.94 -9.40 -5.29
C VAL A 190 13.15 -10.82 -5.78
N LEU A 191 12.50 -11.16 -6.89
CA LEU A 191 12.63 -12.45 -7.56
C LEU A 191 13.30 -12.26 -8.92
N ASN A 192 14.15 -13.22 -9.29
CA ASN A 192 14.63 -13.32 -10.66
C ASN A 192 13.56 -14.03 -11.51
N VAL A 193 13.50 -13.72 -12.80
CA VAL A 193 12.63 -14.40 -13.76
C VAL A 193 13.52 -15.08 -14.81
N PRO A 194 13.86 -16.37 -14.64
CA PRO A 194 14.71 -17.10 -15.57
C PRO A 194 14.05 -17.24 -16.95
N ASP A 195 14.86 -17.30 -18.01
CA ASP A 195 14.40 -17.47 -19.41
C ASP A 195 13.99 -18.92 -19.74
N SER A 196 13.05 -19.44 -18.97
CA SER A 196 12.41 -20.74 -19.20
C SER A 196 10.97 -20.70 -18.72
N LEU A 197 10.09 -21.48 -19.34
CA LEU A 197 8.67 -21.52 -18.92
C LEU A 197 8.54 -21.97 -17.46
N GLU A 198 9.32 -22.99 -17.06
CA GLU A 198 9.38 -23.46 -15.68
C GLU A 198 9.83 -22.35 -14.72
N GLY A 199 10.91 -21.63 -15.06
CA GLY A 199 11.43 -20.54 -14.23
C GLY A 199 10.47 -19.36 -14.10
N ILE A 200 9.80 -18.99 -15.20
CA ILE A 200 8.78 -17.94 -15.21
C ILE A 200 7.63 -18.31 -14.27
N TYR A 201 7.08 -19.51 -14.39
CA TYR A 201 5.92 -19.94 -13.60
C TYR A 201 6.27 -20.26 -12.14
N GLU A 202 7.50 -20.71 -11.85
CA GLU A 202 7.96 -20.85 -10.47
C GLU A 202 8.11 -19.48 -9.80
N SER A 203 8.59 -18.47 -10.54
CA SER A 203 8.64 -17.08 -10.05
C SER A 203 7.24 -16.53 -9.79
N LEU A 204 6.30 -16.78 -10.71
CA LEU A 204 4.89 -16.39 -10.57
C LEU A 204 4.24 -17.04 -9.32
N LYS A 205 4.44 -18.34 -9.13
CA LYS A 205 3.96 -19.08 -7.96
C LYS A 205 4.53 -18.52 -6.65
N ASN A 206 5.84 -18.28 -6.60
CA ASN A 206 6.47 -17.71 -5.41
C ASN A 206 5.95 -16.30 -5.11
N SER A 207 5.68 -15.52 -6.15
CA SER A 207 5.06 -14.20 -6.02
C SER A 207 3.66 -14.28 -5.41
N ALA A 208 2.85 -15.23 -5.87
CA ALA A 208 1.51 -15.45 -5.34
C ALA A 208 1.52 -15.76 -3.83
N LEU A 209 2.46 -16.61 -3.39
CA LEU A 209 2.66 -16.92 -1.97
C LEU A 209 3.10 -15.69 -1.16
N ILE A 210 3.96 -14.85 -1.73
CA ILE A 210 4.39 -13.60 -1.09
C ILE A 210 3.20 -12.63 -0.97
N PHE A 211 2.40 -12.47 -2.02
CA PHE A 211 1.21 -11.60 -2.01
C PHE A 211 0.17 -12.05 -0.98
N GLN A 212 -0.03 -13.36 -0.82
CA GLN A 212 -0.92 -13.91 0.22
C GLN A 212 -0.55 -13.40 1.63
N SER A 213 0.74 -13.17 1.88
CA SER A 213 1.23 -12.66 3.17
C SER A 213 1.30 -11.13 3.28
N GLY A 214 0.92 -10.40 2.23
CA GLY A 214 0.91 -8.93 2.18
C GLY A 214 2.24 -8.28 1.73
N GLY A 215 3.15 -9.08 1.16
CA GLY A 215 4.40 -8.60 0.57
C GLY A 215 4.22 -7.97 -0.82
N GLY A 216 5.19 -7.19 -1.25
CA GLY A 216 5.36 -6.72 -2.64
C GLY A 216 6.59 -7.36 -3.27
N VAL A 217 6.58 -7.51 -4.60
CA VAL A 217 7.64 -8.25 -5.31
C VAL A 217 8.17 -7.44 -6.48
N GLY A 218 9.49 -7.31 -6.53
CA GLY A 218 10.22 -6.80 -7.67
C GLY A 218 10.77 -7.91 -8.55
N TYR A 219 10.86 -7.65 -9.85
CA TYR A 219 11.28 -8.62 -10.86
C TYR A 219 12.26 -8.00 -11.82
N SER A 220 13.27 -8.77 -12.19
CA SER A 220 14.04 -8.48 -13.40
C SER A 220 13.53 -9.34 -14.54
N PHE A 221 12.95 -8.71 -15.55
CA PHE A 221 12.54 -9.38 -16.80
C PHE A 221 13.64 -9.35 -17.86
N SER A 222 14.80 -8.80 -17.53
CA SER A 222 15.88 -8.55 -18.50
C SER A 222 16.60 -9.81 -18.99
N GLN A 223 16.38 -10.95 -18.33
CA GLN A 223 16.92 -12.24 -18.77
C GLN A 223 16.04 -12.89 -19.83
N LEU A 224 14.76 -12.52 -19.91
CA LEU A 224 13.85 -13.12 -20.86
C LEU A 224 14.25 -12.75 -22.28
N ARG A 225 14.16 -13.72 -23.18
CA ARG A 225 14.37 -13.48 -24.60
C ARG A 225 13.32 -12.52 -25.16
N HIS A 226 13.76 -11.71 -26.11
CA HIS A 226 12.91 -10.70 -26.73
C HIS A 226 11.80 -11.29 -27.61
N GLU A 227 10.77 -10.51 -27.87
CA GLU A 227 9.69 -10.88 -28.78
C GLU A 227 10.22 -11.21 -30.18
N GLY A 228 9.69 -12.27 -30.79
CA GLY A 228 10.12 -12.72 -32.11
C GLY A 228 11.35 -13.64 -32.11
N SER A 229 12.10 -13.74 -30.99
CA SER A 229 13.23 -14.67 -30.88
C SER A 229 12.78 -16.13 -30.96
N ILE A 230 13.59 -17.01 -31.58
CA ILE A 230 13.19 -18.40 -31.82
C ILE A 230 13.32 -19.25 -30.55
N ILE A 231 12.23 -19.92 -30.18
CA ILE A 231 12.22 -20.93 -29.12
C ILE A 231 12.75 -22.24 -29.70
N GLN A 232 13.92 -22.69 -29.25
CA GLN A 232 14.59 -23.88 -29.81
C GLN A 232 13.74 -25.16 -29.77
N SER A 233 12.94 -25.37 -28.71
CA SER A 233 12.14 -26.59 -28.53
C SER A 233 10.92 -26.67 -29.46
N THR A 234 10.37 -25.53 -29.89
CA THR A 234 9.14 -25.48 -30.71
C THR A 234 9.37 -24.92 -32.10
N GLY A 235 10.50 -24.26 -32.34
CA GLY A 235 10.79 -23.50 -33.57
C GLY A 235 9.92 -22.27 -33.77
N ARG A 236 9.08 -21.90 -32.79
CA ARG A 236 8.15 -20.76 -32.88
C ARG A 236 8.75 -19.48 -32.28
N PRO A 237 8.28 -18.30 -32.72
CA PRO A 237 8.67 -17.03 -32.10
C PRO A 237 8.20 -16.92 -30.65
N ALA A 238 9.03 -16.32 -29.80
CA ALA A 238 8.70 -15.99 -28.41
C ALA A 238 7.82 -14.75 -28.33
N SER A 239 7.02 -14.66 -27.26
CA SER A 239 6.11 -13.54 -26.99
C SER A 239 6.76 -12.36 -26.25
N GLY A 240 8.03 -12.48 -25.85
CA GLY A 240 8.76 -11.43 -25.14
C GLY A 240 8.37 -11.24 -23.66
N PRO A 241 9.09 -10.37 -22.93
CA PRO A 241 8.91 -10.13 -21.51
C PRO A 241 7.59 -9.44 -21.18
N VAL A 242 7.16 -8.46 -21.98
CA VAL A 242 5.94 -7.66 -21.70
C VAL A 242 4.68 -8.56 -21.71
N SER A 243 4.64 -9.57 -22.60
CA SER A 243 3.57 -10.56 -22.60
C SER A 243 3.49 -11.34 -21.28
N PHE A 244 4.63 -11.80 -20.74
CA PHE A 244 4.65 -12.49 -19.45
C PHE A 244 4.34 -11.55 -18.29
N MET A 245 4.76 -10.28 -18.35
CA MET A 245 4.38 -9.29 -17.33
C MET A 245 2.86 -9.16 -17.18
N LYS A 246 2.09 -9.25 -18.27
CA LYS A 246 0.61 -9.26 -18.23
C LYS A 246 0.05 -10.45 -17.46
N VAL A 247 0.72 -11.61 -17.50
CA VAL A 247 0.35 -12.78 -16.70
C VAL A 247 0.58 -12.53 -15.20
N PHE A 248 1.71 -11.94 -14.84
CA PHE A 248 2.01 -11.54 -13.45
C PHE A 248 1.01 -10.48 -12.94
N ASP A 249 0.68 -9.51 -13.80
CA ASP A 249 -0.27 -8.44 -13.49
C ASP A 249 -1.66 -8.99 -13.18
N SER A 250 -2.13 -9.90 -14.03
CA SER A 250 -3.43 -10.56 -13.89
C SER A 250 -3.48 -11.46 -12.64
N SER A 251 -2.39 -12.18 -12.36
CA SER A 251 -2.28 -13.00 -11.15
C SER A 251 -2.32 -12.15 -9.88
N CYS A 252 -1.67 -10.98 -9.88
CA CYS A 252 -1.71 -10.06 -8.76
C CYS A 252 -3.12 -9.49 -8.52
N GLU A 253 -3.86 -9.16 -9.58
CA GLU A 253 -5.25 -8.70 -9.45
C GLU A 253 -6.14 -9.78 -8.83
N ALA A 254 -6.00 -11.05 -9.25
CA ALA A 254 -6.79 -12.15 -8.69
C ALA A 254 -6.57 -12.35 -7.19
N ILE A 255 -5.34 -12.12 -6.69
CA ILE A 255 -5.01 -12.30 -5.26
C ILE A 255 -5.50 -11.13 -4.40
N LYS A 256 -5.58 -9.93 -4.99
CA LYS A 256 -6.05 -8.71 -4.31
C LYS A 256 -7.44 -8.86 -3.70
N GLU A 257 -8.31 -9.70 -4.27
CA GLU A 257 -9.67 -9.92 -3.78
C GLU A 257 -9.72 -10.68 -2.44
N GLY A 258 -8.66 -11.40 -2.06
CA GLY A 258 -8.61 -12.21 -0.83
C GLY A 258 -7.69 -11.70 0.28
N GLY A 259 -6.90 -10.65 0.04
CA GLY A 259 -5.83 -10.19 0.95
C GLY A 259 -6.19 -8.94 1.78
N ILE A 260 -5.54 -8.77 2.94
CA ILE A 260 -5.65 -7.55 3.79
C ILE A 260 -5.07 -6.31 3.05
N ARG A 261 -4.18 -6.53 2.08
CA ARG A 261 -3.47 -5.48 1.31
C ARG A 261 -3.42 -5.86 -0.18
N ARG A 262 -3.50 -4.86 -1.05
CA ARG A 262 -3.20 -4.99 -2.48
C ARG A 262 -1.73 -5.40 -2.67
N GLY A 263 -1.49 -6.50 -3.39
CA GLY A 263 -0.16 -6.86 -3.87
C GLY A 263 0.36 -5.79 -4.83
N ALA A 264 1.67 -5.57 -4.85
CA ALA A 264 2.32 -4.62 -5.74
C ALA A 264 3.49 -5.30 -6.44
N ASN A 265 3.58 -5.12 -7.75
CA ASN A 265 4.68 -5.60 -8.55
C ASN A 265 5.60 -4.43 -8.94
N MET A 266 6.90 -4.71 -9.07
CA MET A 266 7.88 -3.81 -9.67
C MET A 266 8.59 -4.53 -10.80
N GLY A 267 8.44 -4.04 -12.02
CA GLY A 267 9.03 -4.63 -13.22
C GLY A 267 10.26 -3.85 -13.65
N VAL A 268 11.39 -4.54 -13.82
CA VAL A 268 12.63 -3.93 -14.29
C VAL A 268 13.07 -4.56 -15.61
N LEU A 269 13.29 -3.70 -16.61
CA LEU A 269 13.90 -4.07 -17.89
C LEU A 269 15.13 -3.19 -18.14
N ARG A 270 16.24 -3.78 -18.59
CA ARG A 270 17.44 -3.04 -18.94
C ARG A 270 17.22 -2.19 -20.20
N ILE A 271 17.83 -1.01 -20.23
CA ILE A 271 17.75 -0.07 -21.35
C ILE A 271 18.29 -0.62 -22.68
N ASP A 272 19.17 -1.62 -22.61
CA ASP A 272 19.74 -2.33 -23.77
C ASP A 272 18.94 -3.55 -24.20
N HIS A 273 17.77 -3.82 -23.62
CA HIS A 273 16.91 -4.92 -24.05
C HIS A 273 16.19 -4.59 -25.38
N PRO A 274 16.02 -5.53 -26.34
CA PRO A 274 15.40 -5.25 -27.63
C PRO A 274 13.94 -4.78 -27.52
N ASP A 275 13.20 -5.26 -26.53
CA ASP A 275 11.81 -4.87 -26.27
C ASP A 275 11.64 -3.62 -25.38
N ILE A 276 12.68 -2.79 -25.28
CA ILE A 276 12.67 -1.61 -24.39
C ILE A 276 11.55 -0.62 -24.72
N PHE A 277 11.24 -0.41 -26.01
CA PHE A 277 10.17 0.51 -26.40
C PHE A 277 8.79 -0.01 -26.01
N GLU A 278 8.51 -1.29 -26.25
CA GLU A 278 7.23 -1.89 -25.85
C GLU A 278 7.05 -1.79 -24.33
N PHE A 279 8.11 -2.10 -23.57
CA PHE A 279 8.11 -1.97 -22.11
C PHE A 279 7.85 -0.54 -21.62
N ILE A 280 8.46 0.48 -22.24
CA ILE A 280 8.24 1.89 -21.89
C ILE A 280 6.78 2.31 -22.20
N THR A 281 6.22 1.85 -23.32
CA THR A 281 4.87 2.25 -23.77
C THR A 281 3.73 1.53 -23.07
N GLU A 282 3.96 0.36 -22.48
CA GLU A 282 2.88 -0.51 -22.02
C GLU A 282 1.96 0.16 -20.99
N LYS A 283 2.52 0.99 -20.10
CA LYS A 283 1.77 1.74 -19.09
C LYS A 283 0.89 2.84 -19.65
N SER A 284 1.34 3.56 -20.68
CA SER A 284 0.53 4.63 -21.31
C SER A 284 -0.66 4.06 -22.09
N ARG A 285 -0.62 2.77 -22.46
CA ARG A 285 -1.73 2.03 -23.09
C ARG A 285 -2.72 1.40 -22.09
N GLU A 286 -2.72 1.87 -20.85
CA GLU A 286 -3.50 1.31 -19.72
C GLU A 286 -3.18 -0.16 -19.39
N GLY A 287 -2.03 -0.67 -19.83
CA GLY A 287 -1.52 -1.97 -19.44
C GLY A 287 -0.86 -1.98 -18.06
N LEU A 288 -0.66 -3.17 -17.49
CA LEU A 288 0.16 -3.39 -16.28
C LEU A 288 -0.29 -2.57 -15.04
N GLN A 289 -1.58 -2.61 -14.73
CA GLN A 289 -2.20 -1.79 -13.67
C GLN A 289 -1.73 -2.12 -12.23
N ASN A 290 -1.14 -3.28 -12.03
CA ASN A 290 -0.59 -3.76 -10.76
C ASN A 290 0.95 -3.77 -10.74
N PHE A 291 1.58 -3.14 -11.71
CA PHE A 291 3.02 -2.89 -11.75
C PHE A 291 3.33 -1.42 -11.54
N ASN A 292 4.44 -1.14 -10.87
CA ASN A 292 5.31 -0.04 -11.22
C ASN A 292 6.40 -0.57 -12.15
N VAL A 293 6.84 0.22 -13.12
CA VAL A 293 7.88 -0.21 -14.06
C VAL A 293 9.06 0.75 -13.99
N SER A 294 10.26 0.21 -14.14
CA SER A 294 11.47 1.02 -14.19
C SER A 294 12.48 0.46 -15.16
N VAL A 295 13.16 1.38 -15.85
CA VAL A 295 14.22 1.03 -16.77
C VAL A 295 15.56 1.02 -16.03
N ALA A 296 16.29 -0.09 -16.14
CA ALA A 296 17.65 -0.20 -15.64
C ALA A 296 18.64 0.43 -16.66
N ALA A 297 19.02 1.67 -16.41
CA ALA A 297 19.99 2.42 -17.18
C ALA A 297 21.42 2.04 -16.82
N THR A 298 22.24 1.83 -17.85
CA THR A 298 23.69 1.55 -17.72
C THR A 298 24.51 2.82 -17.80
N ASP A 299 25.74 2.77 -17.28
CA ASP A 299 26.73 3.84 -17.43
C ASP A 299 27.04 4.08 -18.91
N GLU A 300 27.09 3.03 -19.72
CA GLU A 300 27.31 3.12 -21.18
C GLU A 300 26.21 3.95 -21.85
N PHE A 301 24.95 3.62 -21.57
CA PHE A 301 23.81 4.35 -22.11
C PHE A 301 23.81 5.81 -21.66
N MET A 302 23.99 6.08 -20.37
CA MET A 302 23.99 7.46 -19.85
C MET A 302 25.13 8.29 -20.43
N LYS A 303 26.32 7.70 -20.64
CA LYS A 303 27.42 8.36 -21.35
C LYS A 303 27.06 8.63 -22.81
N ALA A 304 26.40 7.70 -23.50
CA ALA A 304 25.96 7.89 -24.87
C ALA A 304 24.93 9.02 -24.98
N VAL A 305 24.00 9.12 -24.03
CA VAL A 305 23.04 10.24 -23.92
C VAL A 305 23.76 11.58 -23.81
N ILE A 306 24.72 11.72 -22.88
CA ILE A 306 25.45 12.97 -22.64
C ILE A 306 26.24 13.41 -23.88
N HIS A 307 26.83 12.47 -24.60
CA HIS A 307 27.67 12.76 -25.76
C HIS A 307 26.92 12.70 -27.10
N ASN A 308 25.59 12.55 -27.07
CA ASN A 308 24.74 12.44 -28.26
C ASN A 308 25.23 11.35 -29.24
N LYS A 309 25.41 10.12 -28.72
CA LYS A 309 25.93 8.95 -29.44
C LYS A 309 24.91 7.81 -29.46
N ASP A 310 25.19 6.85 -30.33
CA ASP A 310 24.47 5.58 -30.37
C ASP A 310 24.91 4.63 -29.24
N TYR A 311 24.03 3.73 -28.87
CA TYR A 311 24.32 2.56 -28.05
C TYR A 311 23.72 1.29 -28.68
N TRP A 312 24.16 0.12 -28.22
CA TRP A 312 23.67 -1.17 -28.74
C TRP A 312 22.59 -1.76 -27.85
N LEU A 313 21.51 -2.22 -28.49
CA LEU A 313 20.63 -3.23 -27.93
C LEU A 313 21.33 -4.59 -27.95
N GLN A 314 21.01 -5.43 -26.96
CA GLN A 314 21.60 -6.74 -26.72
C GLN A 314 20.50 -7.76 -26.44
N ASP A 315 20.53 -8.90 -27.12
CA ASP A 315 19.61 -10.00 -26.79
C ASP A 315 19.94 -10.64 -25.43
N HIS A 316 19.10 -11.59 -25.00
CA HIS A 316 19.28 -12.34 -23.74
C HIS A 316 20.62 -13.09 -23.61
N GLN A 317 21.37 -13.27 -24.70
CA GLN A 317 22.69 -13.90 -24.73
C GLN A 317 23.83 -12.86 -24.76
N GLY A 318 23.50 -11.57 -24.74
CA GLY A 318 24.45 -10.46 -24.81
C GLY A 318 24.92 -10.14 -26.24
N LYS A 319 24.30 -10.73 -27.27
CA LYS A 319 24.66 -10.43 -28.66
C LYS A 319 24.04 -9.10 -29.06
N LYS A 320 24.89 -8.20 -29.59
CA LYS A 320 24.47 -6.91 -30.13
C LYS A 320 23.53 -7.10 -31.32
N THR A 321 22.37 -6.47 -31.28
CA THR A 321 21.32 -6.61 -32.30
C THR A 321 21.19 -5.36 -33.15
N GLN A 322 20.81 -4.24 -32.53
CA GLN A 322 20.51 -2.98 -33.21
C GLN A 322 21.18 -1.81 -32.49
N LYS A 323 21.61 -0.80 -33.25
CA LYS A 323 22.01 0.50 -32.69
C LYS A 323 20.83 1.46 -32.63
N LEU A 324 20.73 2.20 -31.54
CA LEU A 324 19.78 3.29 -31.37
C LEU A 324 20.51 4.55 -30.91
N HIS A 325 19.98 5.71 -31.29
CA HIS A 325 20.48 6.99 -30.82
C HIS A 325 20.06 7.23 -29.37
N ALA A 326 21.02 7.30 -28.43
CA ALA A 326 20.71 7.22 -27.00
C ALA A 326 19.86 8.40 -26.50
N ARG A 327 20.08 9.60 -27.05
CA ARG A 327 19.31 10.81 -26.71
C ARG A 327 17.83 10.64 -27.01
N GLU A 328 17.49 10.05 -28.16
CA GLU A 328 16.10 9.82 -28.58
C GLU A 328 15.39 8.82 -27.66
N VAL A 329 16.07 7.73 -27.29
CA VAL A 329 15.51 6.74 -26.35
C VAL A 329 15.29 7.35 -24.96
N PHE A 330 16.23 8.17 -24.49
CA PHE A 330 16.07 8.86 -23.20
C PHE A 330 14.90 9.85 -23.23
N ASP A 331 14.78 10.63 -24.29
CA ASP A 331 13.71 11.62 -24.43
C ASP A 331 12.34 10.92 -24.54
N PHE A 332 12.29 9.77 -25.23
CA PHE A 332 11.13 8.89 -25.28
C PHE A 332 10.72 8.38 -23.89
N LEU A 333 11.70 7.92 -23.09
CA LEU A 333 11.49 7.49 -21.71
C LEU A 333 10.96 8.63 -20.84
N CYS A 334 11.56 9.82 -20.93
CA CYS A 334 11.13 10.99 -20.18
C CYS A 334 9.72 11.44 -20.56
N GLY A 335 9.35 11.37 -21.84
CA GLY A 335 8.00 11.69 -22.31
C GLY A 335 6.94 10.80 -21.66
N HIS A 336 7.16 9.49 -21.63
CA HIS A 336 6.22 8.54 -21.01
C HIS A 336 6.16 8.69 -19.49
N ALA A 337 7.31 8.87 -18.84
CA ALA A 337 7.37 9.14 -17.40
C ALA A 337 6.60 10.41 -17.03
N TRP A 338 6.63 11.44 -17.89
CA TRP A 338 5.84 12.65 -17.70
C TRP A 338 4.34 12.42 -17.93
N GLU A 339 3.97 11.59 -18.89
CA GLU A 339 2.57 11.30 -19.24
C GLU A 339 1.83 10.49 -18.17
N CYS A 340 2.44 9.42 -17.64
CA CYS A 340 1.74 8.48 -16.75
C CYS A 340 2.47 8.19 -15.42
N GLY A 341 3.61 8.83 -15.16
CA GLY A 341 4.41 8.61 -13.94
C GLY A 341 5.31 7.37 -13.98
N ASP A 342 5.31 6.63 -15.09
CA ASP A 342 6.10 5.43 -15.35
C ASP A 342 6.73 5.54 -16.77
N PRO A 343 7.90 4.94 -17.04
CA PRO A 343 8.73 4.19 -16.12
C PRO A 343 9.65 5.08 -15.26
N GLY A 344 9.97 4.61 -14.06
CA GLY A 344 11.09 5.12 -13.28
C GLY A 344 12.46 4.75 -13.91
N LEU A 345 13.54 5.27 -13.33
CA LEU A 345 14.91 5.02 -13.80
C LEU A 345 15.79 4.45 -12.67
N LEU A 346 16.48 3.34 -12.95
CA LEU A 346 17.43 2.71 -12.03
C LEU A 346 18.83 2.74 -12.63
N PHE A 347 19.78 3.39 -11.96
CA PHE A 347 21.19 3.40 -12.38
C PHE A 347 21.86 2.09 -11.94
N ILE A 348 21.69 1.04 -12.74
CA ILE A 348 22.00 -0.34 -12.33
C ILE A 348 23.48 -0.57 -12.10
N ASP A 349 24.34 0.11 -12.85
CA ASP A 349 25.80 -0.02 -12.71
C ASP A 349 26.29 0.68 -11.43
N GLU A 350 25.70 1.82 -11.06
CA GLU A 350 25.98 2.50 -9.79
C GLU A 350 25.60 1.63 -8.59
N ILE A 351 24.40 1.01 -8.64
CA ILE A 351 23.92 0.06 -7.63
C ILE A 351 24.93 -1.09 -7.48
N ASN A 352 25.35 -1.68 -8.60
CA ASN A 352 26.27 -2.81 -8.59
C ASN A 352 27.70 -2.42 -8.19
N ARG A 353 28.11 -1.15 -8.37
CA ARG A 353 29.41 -0.66 -7.91
C ARG A 353 29.48 -0.44 -6.40
N LYS A 354 28.33 -0.16 -5.77
CA LYS A 354 28.25 0.25 -4.36
C LYS A 354 27.65 -0.79 -3.42
N HIS A 355 26.89 -1.78 -3.90
CA HIS A 355 26.29 -2.74 -2.97
C HIS A 355 27.37 -3.57 -2.25
N PRO A 356 27.22 -3.83 -0.94
CA PRO A 356 28.27 -4.47 -0.13
C PRO A 356 28.47 -5.96 -0.43
N LEU A 357 27.59 -6.57 -1.24
CA LEU A 357 27.55 -8.01 -1.51
C LEU A 357 27.97 -8.37 -2.94
N GLN A 358 28.82 -7.55 -3.59
CA GLN A 358 29.27 -7.73 -4.99
C GLN A 358 29.80 -9.14 -5.30
N LYS A 359 30.46 -9.78 -4.33
CA LYS A 359 31.03 -11.12 -4.51
C LYS A 359 29.97 -12.22 -4.64
N LEU A 360 28.74 -11.97 -4.20
CA LEU A 360 27.66 -12.96 -4.22
C LEU A 360 26.80 -12.90 -5.49
N GLY A 361 26.95 -11.86 -6.29
CA GLY A 361 26.19 -11.68 -7.52
C GLY A 361 25.84 -10.21 -7.75
N LYS A 362 25.16 -9.96 -8.87
CA LYS A 362 24.70 -8.62 -9.25
C LYS A 362 23.23 -8.42 -8.85
N ILE A 363 22.88 -7.19 -8.53
CA ILE A 363 21.49 -6.76 -8.38
C ILE A 363 20.95 -6.47 -9.79
N SER A 364 19.83 -7.11 -10.14
CA SER A 364 19.18 -7.03 -11.46
C SER A 364 17.82 -6.31 -11.44
N ALA A 365 17.25 -6.11 -10.25
CA ALA A 365 16.00 -5.40 -10.01
C ALA A 365 15.95 -4.90 -8.55
N VAL A 366 14.94 -4.09 -8.25
CA VAL A 366 14.63 -3.59 -6.91
C VAL A 366 13.19 -3.94 -6.56
N ASN A 367 12.83 -3.84 -5.28
CA ASN A 367 11.46 -4.04 -4.82
C ASN A 367 10.53 -2.88 -5.24
N PRO A 368 9.19 -3.05 -5.13
CA PRO A 368 8.23 -1.97 -5.32
C PRO A 368 8.33 -0.87 -4.27
#